data_AF-A0A7X4LH67-F1
#
_entry.id   AF-A0A7X4LH67-F1
#
_cell.length_a   1.000
_cell.length_b   1.000
_cell.length_c   1.000
_cell.angle_alpha   90.00
_cell.angle_beta   90.00
_cell.angle_gamma   90.00
#
_symmetry.space_group_name_H-M   'P 1'
#
loop_
_entity.id
_entity.type
_entity.pdbx_description
1 polymer ?
#
loop_
_entity_poly.entity_id
_entity_poly.type
_entity_poly.pdbx_seq_one_letter_code
_entity_poly.pdbx_strand_id
1 'polypeptide(L)'
;MDPIMLKILPFGLALLPVCVLAATSQPQLTYQDAKILTINHLQFKDLNRDGILNPYEDWRLSNSIRAKDLVARMTLAEKAGAMMHASAPAPHNVMGRGPTYDLDQLKTMIQNDHVNAMITRLDGDNPARFAQQNNKLQQFAEHTTLGIPVTISTDPRNAYHYSLHDDIDSAAAGKFSQWPEKESSGKAGGFSYAPIRLSYQQRPSRRIVIWHLHTTISCDP
;
A
#
# COMPACT_ATOMS: atom_id res chain seq x y z
N MET A 1 26.30 -55.15 -56.80
CA MET A 1 26.13 -53.70 -57.01
C MET A 1 24.84 -53.30 -56.30
N ASP A 2 25.07 -52.82 -55.08
CA ASP A 2 24.28 -52.02 -54.12
C ASP A 2 22.76 -52.20 -53.98
N PRO A 3 22.27 -52.64 -52.81
CA PRO A 3 20.86 -52.50 -52.44
C PRO A 3 20.54 -51.11 -51.88
N ILE A 4 19.35 -50.63 -52.23
CA ILE A 4 18.78 -49.32 -51.92
C ILE A 4 18.56 -49.17 -50.40
N MET A 5 19.29 -48.24 -49.78
CA MET A 5 19.13 -47.80 -48.39
C MET A 5 17.99 -46.78 -48.28
N LEU A 6 16.83 -47.22 -47.79
CA LEU A 6 15.71 -46.36 -47.40
C LEU A 6 16.03 -45.70 -46.05
N LYS A 7 16.52 -44.46 -46.07
CA LYS A 7 16.76 -43.65 -44.87
C LYS A 7 15.45 -43.00 -44.41
N ILE A 8 14.92 -43.50 -43.30
CA ILE A 8 13.80 -42.89 -42.56
C ILE A 8 14.37 -41.68 -41.79
N LEU A 9 14.02 -40.46 -42.19
CA LEU A 9 14.33 -39.24 -41.43
C LEU A 9 13.37 -39.15 -40.23
N PRO A 10 13.84 -38.96 -38.98
CA PRO A 10 12.95 -38.67 -37.88
C PRO A 10 12.48 -37.22 -37.99
N PHE A 11 11.18 -37.04 -38.21
CA PHE A 11 10.52 -35.74 -38.10
C PHE A 11 10.54 -35.34 -36.62
N GLY A 12 11.49 -34.48 -36.25
CA GLY A 12 11.56 -33.90 -34.91
C GLY A 12 10.31 -33.06 -34.65
N LEU A 13 9.40 -33.57 -33.82
CA LEU A 13 8.28 -32.81 -33.29
C LEU A 13 8.87 -31.74 -32.37
N ALA A 14 9.12 -30.55 -32.92
CA ALA A 14 9.50 -29.38 -32.15
C ALA A 14 8.33 -29.01 -31.24
N LEU A 15 8.42 -29.40 -29.97
CA LEU A 15 7.55 -28.89 -28.91
C LEU A 15 7.87 -27.41 -28.78
N LEU A 16 7.10 -26.56 -29.47
CA LEU A 16 7.07 -25.14 -29.19
C LEU A 16 6.66 -25.00 -27.72
N PRO A 17 7.44 -24.30 -26.87
CA PRO A 17 6.97 -23.96 -25.55
C PRO A 17 5.77 -23.05 -25.74
N VAL A 18 4.57 -23.59 -25.53
CA VAL A 18 3.35 -22.79 -25.38
C VAL A 18 3.59 -21.96 -24.13
N CYS A 19 4.11 -20.76 -24.36
CA CYS A 19 4.25 -19.76 -23.33
C CYS A 19 2.84 -19.53 -22.80
N VAL A 20 2.64 -19.82 -21.52
CA VAL A 20 1.36 -19.68 -20.84
C VAL A 20 0.94 -18.21 -20.97
N LEU A 21 0.00 -17.93 -21.87
CA LEU A 21 -0.78 -16.70 -21.86
C LEU A 21 -1.66 -16.77 -20.61
N ALA A 22 -1.08 -16.40 -19.47
CA ALA A 22 -1.88 -15.98 -18.33
C ALA A 22 -2.61 -14.72 -18.80
N ALA A 23 -3.90 -14.86 -19.10
CA ALA A 23 -4.79 -13.72 -19.32
C ALA A 23 -4.82 -12.91 -18.02
N THR A 24 -3.89 -11.96 -17.90
CA THR A 24 -3.87 -11.01 -16.80
C THR A 24 -4.99 -10.02 -17.05
N SER A 25 -6.13 -10.23 -16.39
CA SER A 25 -7.25 -9.29 -16.45
C SER A 25 -6.77 -7.91 -16.02
N GLN A 26 -7.02 -6.88 -16.83
CA GLN A 26 -6.58 -5.53 -16.54
C GLN A 26 -7.08 -5.07 -15.15
N PRO A 27 -6.20 -4.52 -14.30
CA PRO A 27 -6.63 -3.97 -13.01
C PRO A 27 -7.53 -2.74 -13.22
N GLN A 28 -8.51 -2.58 -12.34
CA GLN A 28 -9.29 -1.35 -12.27
C GLN A 28 -8.37 -0.21 -11.80
N LEU A 29 -8.17 0.79 -12.64
CA LEU A 29 -7.32 1.94 -12.35
C LEU A 29 -8.16 3.03 -11.66
N THR A 30 -7.88 3.30 -10.39
CA THR A 30 -8.41 4.48 -9.69
C THR A 30 -7.38 5.58 -9.76
N TYR A 31 -7.70 6.72 -10.38
CA TYR A 31 -6.85 7.90 -10.48
C TYR A 31 -7.68 9.17 -10.27
N GLN A 32 -7.02 10.28 -10.01
CA GLN A 32 -7.64 11.60 -9.96
C GLN A 32 -7.14 12.41 -11.15
N ASP A 33 -5.82 12.65 -11.21
CA ASP A 33 -5.23 13.55 -12.21
C ASP A 33 -4.14 12.89 -13.07
N ALA A 34 -3.75 11.64 -12.77
CA ALA A 34 -2.80 10.92 -13.62
C ALA A 34 -3.37 10.69 -15.03
N LYS A 35 -2.55 11.00 -16.03
CA LYS A 35 -2.88 10.74 -17.43
C LYS A 35 -2.90 9.23 -17.70
N ILE A 36 -3.79 8.77 -18.57
CA ILE A 36 -3.90 7.37 -18.95
C ILE A 36 -3.30 7.13 -20.33
N LEU A 37 -2.34 6.21 -20.40
CA LEU A 37 -1.79 5.68 -21.65
C LEU A 37 -2.60 4.46 -22.07
N THR A 38 -2.90 4.35 -23.36
CA THR A 38 -3.53 3.16 -23.95
C THR A 38 -2.56 2.52 -24.92
N ILE A 39 -2.11 1.31 -24.61
CA ILE A 39 -1.14 0.55 -25.41
C ILE A 39 -1.68 -0.87 -25.59
N ASN A 40 -1.85 -1.31 -26.84
CA ASN A 40 -2.37 -2.64 -27.16
C ASN A 40 -3.69 -2.96 -26.44
N HIS A 41 -4.61 -1.99 -26.40
CA HIS A 41 -5.90 -2.06 -25.70
C HIS A 41 -5.83 -2.19 -24.17
N LEU A 42 -4.64 -2.08 -23.57
CA LEU A 42 -4.44 -2.02 -22.13
C LEU A 42 -4.20 -0.59 -21.67
N GLN A 43 -4.69 -0.27 -20.48
CA GLN A 43 -4.53 1.05 -19.88
C GLN A 43 -3.46 1.05 -18.78
N PHE A 44 -2.70 2.15 -18.73
CA PHE A 44 -1.63 2.39 -17.76
C PHE A 44 -1.69 3.84 -17.27
N LYS A 45 -1.24 4.08 -16.04
CA LYS A 45 -1.10 5.44 -15.52
C LYS A 45 0.28 5.97 -15.89
N ASP A 46 0.31 7.15 -16.50
CA ASP A 46 1.50 7.97 -16.70
C ASP A 46 1.70 8.83 -15.44
N LEU A 47 2.37 8.25 -14.45
CA LEU A 47 2.60 8.81 -13.12
C LEU A 47 3.65 9.91 -13.16
N ASN A 48 4.69 9.79 -14.00
CA ASN A 48 5.71 10.83 -14.19
C ASN A 48 5.42 11.83 -15.30
N ARG A 49 4.35 11.62 -16.09
CA ARG A 49 3.86 12.55 -17.11
C ARG A 49 4.82 12.71 -18.29
N ASP A 50 5.62 11.69 -18.60
CA ASP A 50 6.55 11.72 -19.73
C ASP A 50 5.93 11.17 -21.03
N GLY A 51 4.70 10.64 -20.96
CA GLY A 51 3.98 10.10 -22.11
C GLY A 51 4.47 8.74 -22.60
N ILE A 52 5.39 8.10 -21.88
CA ILE A 52 5.98 6.80 -22.19
C ILE A 52 5.55 5.81 -21.10
N LEU A 53 5.27 4.57 -21.47
CA LEU A 53 5.04 3.53 -20.47
C LEU A 53 6.37 3.10 -19.84
N ASN A 54 6.65 3.59 -18.64
CA ASN A 54 7.85 3.20 -17.92
C ASN A 54 7.67 1.84 -17.22
N PRO A 55 8.75 1.06 -17.02
CA PRO A 55 8.65 -0.25 -16.37
C PRO A 55 7.99 -0.20 -14.99
N TYR A 56 8.21 0.84 -14.17
CA TYR A 56 7.55 0.95 -12.86
C TYR A 56 6.03 1.14 -12.93
N GLU A 57 5.52 1.71 -14.02
CA GLU A 57 4.10 1.97 -14.28
C GLU A 57 3.39 0.75 -14.89
N ASP A 58 4.15 -0.13 -15.52
CA ASP A 58 3.64 -1.34 -16.15
C ASP A 58 3.27 -2.41 -15.11
N TRP A 59 1.99 -2.46 -14.77
CA TRP A 59 1.42 -3.43 -13.84
C TRP A 59 1.53 -4.89 -14.30
N ARG A 60 1.93 -5.16 -15.54
CA ARG A 60 2.18 -6.52 -16.04
C ARG A 60 3.54 -7.07 -15.60
N LEU A 61 4.47 -6.17 -15.26
CA LEU A 61 5.81 -6.55 -14.78
C LEU A 61 5.78 -6.93 -13.30
N SER A 62 6.75 -7.75 -12.89
CA SER A 62 6.87 -8.17 -11.49
C SER A 62 7.20 -6.99 -10.57
N ASN A 63 6.76 -7.08 -9.31
CA ASN A 63 7.04 -6.05 -8.30
C ASN A 63 8.55 -5.73 -8.18
N SER A 64 9.44 -6.71 -8.35
CA SER A 64 10.89 -6.49 -8.29
C SER A 64 11.41 -5.65 -9.47
N ILE A 65 10.94 -5.91 -10.70
CA ILE A 65 11.33 -5.13 -11.88
C ILE A 65 10.85 -3.69 -11.71
N ARG A 66 9.58 -3.53 -11.31
CA ARG A 66 8.95 -2.21 -11.11
C ARG A 66 9.67 -1.40 -10.03
N ALA A 67 9.99 -2.03 -8.90
CA ALA A 67 10.69 -1.37 -7.80
C ALA A 67 12.13 -0.96 -8.19
N LYS A 68 12.85 -1.82 -8.92
CA LYS A 68 14.21 -1.50 -9.39
C LYS A 68 14.22 -0.30 -10.33
N ASP A 69 13.30 -0.26 -11.30
CA ASP A 69 13.15 0.87 -12.21
C ASP A 69 12.76 2.16 -11.48
N LEU A 70 11.81 2.09 -10.54
CA LEU A 70 11.42 3.24 -9.72
C LEU A 70 12.61 3.82 -8.94
N VAL A 71 13.33 2.97 -8.19
CA VAL A 71 14.47 3.41 -7.36
C VAL A 71 15.62 3.98 -8.21
N ALA A 72 15.81 3.47 -9.42
CA ALA A 72 16.81 4.00 -10.35
C ALA A 72 16.47 5.43 -10.82
N ARG A 73 15.18 5.80 -10.85
CA ARG A 73 14.70 7.13 -11.26
C ARG A 73 14.69 8.14 -10.12
N MET A 74 14.66 7.69 -8.87
CA MET A 74 14.61 8.56 -7.71
C MET A 74 15.92 9.33 -7.50
N THR A 75 15.77 10.63 -7.24
CA THR A 75 16.81 11.49 -6.70
C THR A 75 17.21 11.05 -5.28
N LEU A 76 18.34 11.58 -4.78
CA LEU A 76 18.76 11.30 -3.39
C LEU A 76 17.74 11.81 -2.37
N ALA A 77 17.12 12.97 -2.63
CA ALA A 77 16.09 13.55 -1.76
C ALA A 77 14.83 12.67 -1.71
N GLU A 78 14.34 12.19 -2.86
CA GLU A 78 13.21 11.26 -2.91
C GLU A 78 13.50 9.94 -2.19
N LYS A 79 14.74 9.43 -2.30
CA LYS A 79 15.17 8.23 -1.58
C LYS A 79 15.16 8.46 -0.07
N ALA A 80 15.69 9.60 0.38
CA ALA A 80 15.66 9.97 1.79
C ALA A 80 14.21 10.12 2.29
N GLY A 81 13.36 10.85 1.57
CA GLY A 81 11.93 11.02 1.86
C GLY A 81 11.20 9.70 2.03
N ALA A 82 11.43 8.75 1.14
CA ALA A 82 10.83 7.42 1.19
C ALA A 82 11.30 6.55 2.37
N MET A 83 12.37 6.94 3.07
CA MET A 83 12.85 6.26 4.29
C MET A 83 12.29 6.88 5.57
N MET A 84 11.60 8.03 5.50
CA MET A 84 10.93 8.64 6.64
C MET A 84 9.54 8.04 6.89
N HIS A 85 9.21 7.88 8.17
CA HIS A 85 7.85 7.62 8.64
C HIS A 85 7.41 8.78 9.54
N ALA A 86 6.42 9.56 9.10
CA ALA A 86 6.04 10.80 9.77
C ALA A 86 4.66 10.72 10.44
N SER A 87 4.42 11.59 11.44
CA SER A 87 3.06 11.83 11.92
C SER A 87 2.32 12.73 10.94
N ALA A 88 1.11 12.35 10.53
CA ALA A 88 0.26 13.18 9.69
C ALA A 88 -0.41 14.27 10.55
N PRO A 89 -0.03 15.55 10.43
CA PRO A 89 -0.50 16.63 11.31
C PRO A 89 -1.98 16.94 11.14
N ALA A 90 -2.56 17.51 12.19
CA ALA A 90 -3.89 18.11 12.23
C ALA A 90 -3.75 19.60 12.58
N PRO A 91 -4.75 20.46 12.30
CA PRO A 91 -4.66 21.88 12.61
C PRO A 91 -4.30 22.12 14.07
N HIS A 92 -3.24 22.90 14.31
CA HIS A 92 -2.68 23.20 15.64
C HIS A 92 -2.21 21.96 16.45
N ASN A 93 -2.05 20.79 15.82
CA ASN A 93 -1.60 19.56 16.47
C ASN A 93 -0.64 18.76 15.58
N VAL A 94 0.66 18.91 15.86
CA VAL A 94 1.73 18.21 15.15
C VAL A 94 1.69 16.69 15.29
N MET A 95 1.03 16.16 16.33
CA MET A 95 0.85 14.73 16.51
C MET A 95 -0.28 14.15 15.65
N GLY A 96 -1.12 15.00 15.06
CA GLY A 96 -2.15 14.57 14.11
C GLY A 96 -3.51 14.23 14.71
N ARG A 97 -3.75 14.57 15.98
CA ARG A 97 -5.02 14.28 16.65
C ARG A 97 -6.07 15.32 16.28
N GLY A 98 -7.22 14.85 15.77
CA GLY A 98 -8.36 15.70 15.44
C GLY A 98 -9.25 15.14 14.32
N PRO A 99 -10.25 15.90 13.88
CA PRO A 99 -11.21 15.46 12.87
C PRO A 99 -10.70 15.48 11.43
N THR A 100 -9.68 16.30 11.16
CA THR A 100 -9.15 16.56 9.82
C THR A 100 -7.64 16.76 9.87
N TYR A 101 -6.96 16.48 8.76
CA TYR A 101 -5.54 16.80 8.65
C TYR A 101 -5.32 18.30 8.42
N ASP A 102 -4.11 18.74 8.73
CA ASP A 102 -3.53 19.96 8.17
C ASP A 102 -3.04 19.63 6.75
N LEU A 103 -3.88 19.96 5.76
CA LEU A 103 -3.60 19.60 4.37
C LEU A 103 -2.48 20.43 3.75
N ASP A 104 -2.23 21.65 4.22
CA ASP A 104 -1.16 22.51 3.70
C ASP A 104 0.20 22.01 4.16
N GLN A 105 0.31 21.63 5.45
CA GLN A 105 1.52 21.01 5.97
C GLN A 105 1.77 19.64 5.33
N LEU A 106 0.74 18.80 5.19
CA LEU A 106 0.88 17.49 4.54
C LEU A 106 1.25 17.59 3.06
N LYS A 107 0.70 18.57 2.34
CA LYS A 107 1.08 18.82 0.95
C LYS A 107 2.57 19.10 0.85
N THR A 108 3.11 19.92 1.75
CA THR A 108 4.55 20.22 1.83
C THR A 108 5.36 18.96 2.11
N MET A 109 4.99 18.17 3.13
CA MET A 109 5.70 16.95 3.50
C MET A 109 5.73 15.90 2.36
N ILE A 110 4.61 15.75 1.64
CA ILE A 110 4.50 14.76 0.56
C ILE A 110 5.21 15.25 -0.71
N GLN A 111 5.00 16.51 -1.10
CA GLN A 111 5.45 17.01 -2.40
C GLN A 111 6.87 17.54 -2.39
N ASN A 112 7.29 18.19 -1.30
CA ASN A 112 8.62 18.80 -1.19
C ASN A 112 9.59 17.89 -0.44
N ASP A 113 9.16 17.25 0.64
CA ASP A 113 10.04 16.40 1.48
C ASP A 113 9.99 14.92 1.06
N HIS A 114 9.12 14.58 0.10
CA HIS A 114 8.96 13.24 -0.47
C HIS A 114 8.61 12.14 0.54
N VAL A 115 7.98 12.51 1.66
CA VAL A 115 7.53 11.55 2.67
C VAL A 115 6.33 10.78 2.14
N ASN A 116 6.48 9.47 2.00
CA ASN A 116 5.43 8.58 1.48
C ASN A 116 4.91 7.59 2.52
N ALA A 117 5.41 7.58 3.75
CA ALA A 117 4.91 6.72 4.83
C ALA A 117 4.56 7.58 6.05
N MET A 118 3.33 7.43 6.55
CA MET A 118 2.88 8.24 7.67
C MET A 118 1.85 7.55 8.56
N ILE A 119 1.81 7.95 9.83
CA ILE A 119 0.81 7.51 10.79
C ILE A 119 -0.33 8.52 10.89
N THR A 120 -1.57 8.04 10.82
CA THR A 120 -2.77 8.83 11.04
C THR A 120 -3.26 8.72 12.48
N ARG A 121 -3.58 9.88 13.06
CA ARG A 121 -4.26 9.98 14.36
C ARG A 121 -5.58 10.75 14.28
N LEU A 122 -6.17 10.86 13.07
CA LEU A 122 -7.51 11.42 12.93
C LEU A 122 -8.52 10.60 13.70
N ASP A 123 -9.58 11.21 14.24
CA ASP A 123 -10.66 10.48 14.92
C ASP A 123 -11.44 9.55 13.96
N GLY A 124 -12.06 8.52 14.56
CA GLY A 124 -12.93 7.57 13.86
C GLY A 124 -14.41 7.97 13.81
N ASP A 125 -14.79 9.18 14.25
CA ASP A 125 -16.20 9.55 14.50
C ASP A 125 -17.02 9.67 13.21
N ASN A 126 -16.36 10.07 12.12
CA ASN A 126 -16.96 10.20 10.81
C ASN A 126 -16.17 9.40 9.75
N PRO A 127 -16.57 8.15 9.46
CA PRO A 127 -15.90 7.29 8.48
C PRO A 127 -15.81 7.89 7.07
N ALA A 128 -16.83 8.66 6.66
CA ALA A 128 -16.82 9.32 5.35
C ALA A 128 -15.77 10.43 5.28
N ARG A 129 -15.69 11.27 6.31
CA ARG A 129 -14.65 12.30 6.45
C ARG A 129 -13.26 11.67 6.51
N PHE A 130 -13.08 10.63 7.32
CA PHE A 130 -11.81 9.90 7.43
C PHE A 130 -11.33 9.38 6.07
N ALA A 131 -12.22 8.74 5.30
CA ALA A 131 -11.90 8.28 3.96
C ALA A 131 -11.60 9.43 2.98
N GLN A 132 -12.36 10.52 3.04
CA GLN A 132 -12.11 11.72 2.21
C GLN A 132 -10.74 12.33 2.50
N GLN A 133 -10.37 12.46 3.77
CA GLN A 133 -9.08 12.97 4.21
C GLN A 133 -7.94 12.11 3.68
N ASN A 134 -8.00 10.78 3.85
CA ASN A 134 -6.98 9.86 3.32
C ASN A 134 -6.87 9.91 1.79
N ASN A 135 -7.98 10.11 1.08
CA ASN A 135 -7.96 10.29 -0.37
C ASN A 135 -7.26 11.59 -0.79
N LYS A 136 -7.31 12.66 0.02
CA LYS A 136 -6.55 13.90 -0.25
C LYS A 136 -5.04 13.69 -0.22
N LEU A 137 -4.54 12.85 0.69
CA LEU A 137 -3.12 12.51 0.72
C LEU A 137 -2.70 11.74 -0.53
N GLN A 138 -3.53 10.80 -1.00
CA GLN A 138 -3.28 10.10 -2.27
C GLN A 138 -3.29 11.05 -3.48
N GLN A 139 -4.16 12.07 -3.48
CA GLN A 139 -4.15 13.12 -4.50
C GLN A 139 -2.81 13.87 -4.51
N PHE A 140 -2.32 14.31 -3.35
CA PHE A 140 -1.02 14.99 -3.26
C PHE A 140 0.13 14.10 -3.73
N ALA A 141 0.09 12.83 -3.39
CA ALA A 141 1.06 11.82 -3.81
C ALA A 141 1.09 11.62 -5.33
N GLU A 142 -0.09 11.54 -5.96
CA GLU A 142 -0.22 11.41 -7.42
C GLU A 142 0.37 12.64 -8.15
N HIS A 143 0.37 13.82 -7.52
CA HIS A 143 0.99 15.05 -8.06
C HIS A 143 2.51 15.15 -7.93
N THR A 144 3.17 14.21 -7.24
CA THR A 144 4.65 14.18 -7.18
C THR A 144 5.25 13.79 -8.53
N THR A 145 6.57 14.00 -8.69
CA THR A 145 7.31 13.70 -9.93
C THR A 145 7.19 12.25 -10.37
N LEU A 146 7.20 11.30 -9.43
CA LEU A 146 7.11 9.86 -9.72
C LEU A 146 5.75 9.24 -9.35
N GLY A 147 4.83 10.04 -8.81
CA GLY A 147 3.49 9.59 -8.40
C GLY A 147 3.50 8.46 -7.37
N ILE A 148 4.51 8.41 -6.48
CA ILE A 148 4.66 7.35 -5.49
C ILE A 148 3.54 7.48 -4.44
N PRO A 149 2.67 6.47 -4.25
CA PRO A 149 1.54 6.58 -3.34
C PRO A 149 1.98 6.68 -1.88
N VAL A 150 1.18 7.36 -1.07
CA VAL A 150 1.37 7.41 0.39
C VAL A 150 0.85 6.11 1.00
N THR A 151 1.61 5.59 1.96
CA THR A 151 1.25 4.50 2.84
C THR A 151 0.83 5.08 4.18
N ILE A 152 -0.39 4.78 4.62
CA ILE A 152 -0.95 5.29 5.87
C ILE A 152 -0.95 4.14 6.88
N SER A 153 -0.41 4.36 8.07
CA SER A 153 -0.52 3.44 9.19
C SER A 153 -1.38 4.04 10.30
N THR A 154 -1.90 3.21 11.19
CA THR A 154 -2.56 3.66 12.42
C THR A 154 -2.20 2.73 13.55
N ASP A 155 -2.13 3.27 14.77
CA ASP A 155 -2.13 2.46 15.98
C ASP A 155 -3.47 1.70 16.08
N PRO A 156 -3.51 0.52 16.73
CA PRO A 156 -4.72 -0.27 16.88
C PRO A 156 -5.83 0.53 17.58
N ARG A 157 -7.04 0.48 17.04
CA ARG A 157 -8.21 1.24 17.55
C ARG A 157 -9.39 0.35 17.94
N ASN A 158 -9.10 -0.93 18.08
CA ASN A 158 -10.09 -1.99 18.27
C ASN A 158 -10.15 -2.47 19.71
N ALA A 159 -9.46 -1.79 20.61
CA ALA A 159 -9.49 -1.99 22.04
C ALA A 159 -10.72 -1.31 22.66
N TYR A 160 -11.41 -2.01 23.55
CA TYR A 160 -12.45 -1.40 24.39
C TYR A 160 -11.80 -0.79 25.63
N HIS A 161 -11.83 0.55 25.74
CA HIS A 161 -11.38 1.26 26.94
C HIS A 161 -12.60 1.76 27.73
N TYR A 162 -12.67 1.45 29.02
CA TYR A 162 -13.74 1.89 29.93
C TYR A 162 -13.51 3.32 30.47
N SER A 163 -12.31 3.87 30.27
CA SER A 163 -11.87 5.15 30.82
C SER A 163 -12.35 6.33 29.99
N LEU A 164 -12.92 7.35 30.64
CA LEU A 164 -13.30 8.66 30.06
C LEU A 164 -12.10 9.53 29.61
N HIS A 165 -10.87 9.01 29.73
CA HIS A 165 -9.70 9.63 29.15
C HIS A 165 -9.44 8.97 27.81
N ASP A 166 -9.80 9.70 26.75
CA ASP A 166 -9.38 9.44 25.39
C ASP A 166 -7.91 9.01 25.37
N ASP A 167 -7.71 7.83 24.82
CA ASP A 167 -6.46 7.14 24.51
C ASP A 167 -5.28 8.10 24.31
N ILE A 168 -4.48 8.28 25.37
CA ILE A 168 -3.26 9.10 25.36
C ILE A 168 -2.23 8.53 24.37
N ASP A 169 -2.28 7.22 24.14
CA ASP A 169 -1.30 6.48 23.32
C ASP A 169 -1.84 6.06 21.94
N SER A 170 -3.15 5.97 21.76
CA SER A 170 -3.82 5.58 20.50
C SER A 170 -4.71 6.70 19.98
N ALA A 171 -5.15 6.62 18.72
CA ALA A 171 -6.10 7.58 18.18
C ALA A 171 -7.54 7.11 18.39
N ALA A 172 -8.43 8.06 18.73
CA ALA A 172 -9.82 7.79 19.11
C ALA A 172 -10.50 6.79 18.16
N ALA A 173 -11.06 5.74 18.74
CA ALA A 173 -11.72 4.67 17.99
C ALA A 173 -12.97 5.16 17.26
N GLY A 174 -13.70 6.14 17.79
CA GLY A 174 -14.94 6.65 17.20
C GLY A 174 -15.90 5.51 16.81
N LYS A 175 -16.15 5.33 15.50
CA LYS A 175 -17.04 4.28 14.96
C LYS A 175 -16.34 2.97 14.56
N PHE A 176 -15.07 2.78 14.89
CA PHE A 176 -14.41 1.48 14.72
C PHE A 176 -14.99 0.45 15.71
N SER A 177 -15.13 -0.80 15.28
CA SER A 177 -15.56 -1.89 16.17
C SER A 177 -14.49 -2.17 17.22
N GLN A 178 -14.90 -2.20 18.49
CA GLN A 178 -14.03 -2.48 19.63
C GLN A 178 -14.30 -3.89 20.18
N TRP A 179 -13.26 -4.52 20.70
CA TRP A 179 -13.27 -5.86 21.31
C TRP A 179 -12.54 -5.79 22.66
N PRO A 180 -12.81 -6.73 23.60
CA PRO A 180 -12.17 -6.72 24.90
C PRO A 180 -10.63 -6.79 24.82
N GLU A 181 -9.95 -5.93 25.57
CA GLU A 181 -8.49 -6.02 25.78
C GLU A 181 -8.13 -7.09 26.81
N LYS A 182 -6.87 -7.51 26.83
CA LYS A 182 -6.36 -8.56 27.72
C LYS A 182 -6.00 -8.05 29.12
N GLU A 183 -6.84 -7.23 29.74
CA GLU A 183 -6.70 -6.88 31.16
C GLU A 183 -7.94 -7.28 31.97
N SER A 184 -8.24 -8.58 31.95
CA SER A 184 -8.65 -9.31 33.17
C SER A 184 -8.58 -10.82 32.92
N SER A 185 -7.68 -11.48 33.62
CA SER A 185 -7.48 -12.94 33.63
C SER A 185 -8.76 -13.69 34.03
N GLY A 186 -9.19 -14.68 33.23
CA GLY A 186 -10.26 -15.58 33.63
C GLY A 186 -10.68 -16.65 32.62
N LYS A 187 -9.85 -17.69 32.43
CA LYS A 187 -10.20 -19.03 31.89
C LYS A 187 -10.99 -19.12 30.57
N ALA A 188 -10.27 -19.19 29.46
CA ALA A 188 -10.49 -20.14 28.36
C ALA A 188 -9.21 -20.09 27.50
N GLY A 189 -8.33 -21.10 27.46
CA GLY A 189 -8.65 -22.43 26.98
C GLY A 189 -8.10 -22.58 25.56
N GLY A 190 -6.76 -22.55 25.44
CA GLY A 190 -5.96 -23.17 24.38
C GLY A 190 -6.06 -22.63 22.95
N PHE A 191 -5.04 -21.90 22.50
CA PHE A 191 -4.60 -21.97 21.09
C PHE A 191 -3.07 -21.76 21.00
N SER A 192 -2.42 -22.68 20.29
CA SER A 192 -0.98 -22.72 20.00
C SER A 192 -0.65 -21.75 18.86
N TYR A 193 0.46 -20.99 18.95
CA TYR A 193 0.86 -20.03 17.90
C TYR A 193 2.38 -19.97 17.62
N ALA A 194 2.65 -19.79 16.33
CA ALA A 194 3.93 -19.59 15.64
C ALA A 194 4.08 -18.09 15.21
N PRO A 195 5.18 -17.64 14.56
CA PRO A 195 5.67 -16.26 14.68
C PRO A 195 4.97 -15.20 13.80
N ILE A 196 5.14 -13.95 14.21
CA ILE A 196 4.83 -12.61 13.63
C ILE A 196 4.04 -12.62 12.31
N ARG A 197 2.83 -12.06 12.35
CA ARG A 197 1.96 -11.92 11.18
C ARG A 197 1.62 -10.45 10.92
N LEU A 198 2.14 -9.91 9.82
CA LEU A 198 1.65 -8.69 9.18
C LEU A 198 0.26 -9.00 8.59
N SER A 199 -0.80 -8.30 9.01
CA SER A 199 -2.14 -8.50 8.47
C SER A 199 -2.45 -7.46 7.39
N TYR A 200 -2.69 -7.95 6.18
CA TYR A 200 -3.14 -7.17 5.02
C TYR A 200 -4.66 -7.24 4.93
N GLN A 201 -5.36 -6.10 5.01
CA GLN A 201 -6.81 -6.07 4.82
C GLN A 201 -7.21 -5.14 3.67
N GLN A 202 -7.29 -5.70 2.46
CA GLN A 202 -7.96 -5.08 1.33
C GLN A 202 -9.48 -5.12 1.54
N ARG A 203 -10.15 -3.96 1.54
CA ARG A 203 -11.60 -3.90 1.32
C ARG A 203 -11.90 -3.41 -0.11
N PRO A 204 -12.94 -3.95 -0.80
CA PRO A 204 -13.13 -3.75 -2.25
C PRO A 204 -13.52 -2.33 -2.68
N SER A 205 -13.98 -1.49 -1.75
CA SER A 205 -14.47 -0.14 -2.03
C SER A 205 -13.45 0.89 -1.53
N ARG A 206 -12.68 1.45 -2.46
CA ARG A 206 -11.63 2.48 -2.25
C ARG A 206 -10.38 1.94 -1.54
N ARG A 207 -9.38 1.57 -2.33
CA ARG A 207 -8.09 1.02 -1.88
C ARG A 207 -7.27 2.08 -1.14
N ILE A 208 -7.53 2.25 0.15
CA ILE A 208 -6.57 2.79 1.12
C ILE A 208 -5.82 1.59 1.69
N VAL A 209 -4.50 1.59 1.60
CA VAL A 209 -3.67 0.60 2.31
C VAL A 209 -3.40 1.18 3.70
N ILE A 210 -4.09 0.64 4.71
CA ILE A 210 -3.88 0.97 6.12
C ILE A 210 -3.08 -0.17 6.77
N TRP A 211 -1.85 0.09 7.19
CA TRP A 211 -1.06 -0.86 7.97
C TRP A 211 -1.35 -0.70 9.46
N HIS A 212 -1.54 -1.82 10.15
CA HIS A 212 -1.73 -1.86 11.60
C HIS A 212 -0.43 -2.36 12.25
N LEU A 213 0.15 -1.58 13.16
CA LEU A 213 1.21 -2.07 14.04
C LEU A 213 0.59 -2.68 15.29
N HIS A 214 0.94 -3.92 15.63
CA HIS A 214 0.54 -4.55 16.90
C HIS A 214 1.77 -4.74 17.79
N THR A 215 1.65 -4.42 19.08
CA THR A 215 2.59 -4.81 20.13
C THR A 215 2.17 -6.18 20.70
N THR A 216 3.09 -7.13 20.83
CA THR A 216 2.84 -8.42 21.53
C THR A 216 3.90 -8.68 22.59
N ILE A 217 3.44 -9.07 23.80
CA ILE A 217 4.25 -9.36 24.99
C ILE A 217 4.76 -10.82 24.96
N SER A 218 6.06 -10.97 25.19
CA SER A 218 6.75 -12.22 25.55
C SER A 218 6.78 -12.38 27.08
N CYS A 219 6.68 -13.61 27.59
CA CYS A 219 7.20 -13.98 28.90
C CYS A 219 8.31 -15.02 28.70
N ASP A 220 9.50 -14.64 29.19
CA ASP A 220 10.88 -15.19 29.12
C ASP A 220 11.08 -16.70 29.38
N PRO A 221 12.28 -17.30 29.08
CA PRO A 221 13.33 -16.95 28.10
C PRO A 221 13.55 -18.02 27.01
#